data_AF-Q56VT6-F1
#
_entry.id   AF-Q56VT6-F1
#
_cell.length_a   1.000
_cell.length_b   1.000
_cell.length_c   1.000
_cell.angle_alpha   90.00
_cell.angle_beta   90.00
_cell.angle_gamma   90.00
#
_symmetry.space_group_name_H-M   'P 1'
#
loop_
_entity.id
_entity.type
_entity.pdbx_description
1 polymer ?
#
loop_
_entity_poly.entity_id
_entity_poly.type
_entity_poly.pdbx_seq_one_letter_code
_entity_poly.pdbx_strand_id
1 'polypeptide(L)'
;GHYERFTYSRMSRKNNITAGRVYFNVLERERRGGYLGATVQVIPHITDEIKKLIRSIEKDSDIAIVEVGGTVGDIESLPFLEAIRQLSLESKKEDILFVHVTYVPYIKSAGELKTKPTQ
;
A
#
# COMPACT_ATOMS: atom_id res chain seq x y z
N GLY A 1 -1.14 17.65 1.72
CA GLY A 1 -1.77 18.00 3.01
C GLY A 1 -0.85 17.71 4.18
N HIS A 2 -1.14 16.67 4.98
CA HIS A 2 -0.32 16.32 6.15
C HIS A 2 1.16 16.08 5.79
N TYR A 3 1.43 15.18 4.84
CA TYR A 3 2.80 14.87 4.43
C TYR A 3 3.61 16.11 4.04
N GLU A 4 3.07 16.99 3.21
CA GLU A 4 3.75 18.22 2.78
C GLU A 4 4.10 19.14 3.95
N ARG A 5 3.21 19.27 4.95
CA ARG A 5 3.44 20.12 6.13
C ARG A 5 4.57 19.59 7.01
N PHE A 6 4.71 18.28 7.13
CA PHE A 6 5.66 17.66 8.06
C PHE A 6 6.98 17.24 7.40
N THR A 7 7.02 17.08 6.07
CA THR A 7 8.21 16.60 5.35
C THR A 7 8.80 17.65 4.40
N TYR A 8 8.16 18.81 4.22
CA TYR A 8 8.52 19.84 3.23
C TYR A 8 8.61 19.36 1.78
N SER A 9 8.20 18.12 1.51
CA SER A 9 8.16 17.55 0.17
C SER A 9 6.99 18.15 -0.62
N ARG A 10 7.14 18.26 -1.95
CA ARG A 10 6.04 18.64 -2.85
C ARG A 10 5.32 17.38 -3.30
N MET A 11 4.04 17.26 -2.98
CA MET A 11 3.25 16.11 -3.41
C MET A 11 2.65 16.36 -4.79
N SER A 12 2.45 15.28 -5.54
CA SER A 12 1.81 15.27 -6.84
C SER A 12 0.72 14.21 -6.88
N ARG A 13 -0.02 14.14 -8.00
CA ARG A 13 -0.99 13.05 -8.24
C ARG A 13 -0.35 11.66 -8.19
N LYS A 14 0.97 11.54 -8.37
CA LYS A 14 1.68 10.26 -8.27
C LYS A 14 1.67 9.72 -6.83
N ASN A 15 1.71 10.59 -5.84
CA ASN A 15 1.81 10.26 -4.41
C ASN A 15 0.48 9.74 -3.82
N ASN A 16 -0.61 9.74 -4.59
CA ASN A 16 -1.86 9.12 -4.20
C ASN A 16 -2.20 7.98 -5.17
N ILE A 17 -2.18 6.75 -4.63
CA ILE A 17 -2.50 5.52 -5.34
C ILE A 17 -3.86 5.04 -4.83
N THR A 18 -4.85 4.97 -5.71
CA THR A 18 -6.19 4.47 -5.39
C THR A 18 -6.45 3.16 -6.11
N ALA A 19 -7.28 2.29 -5.54
CA ALA A 19 -7.72 1.05 -6.20
C ALA A 19 -8.28 1.37 -7.60
N GLY A 20 -9.18 2.34 -7.73
CA GLY A 20 -9.75 2.74 -9.02
C GLY A 20 -8.68 3.05 -10.09
N ARG A 21 -7.59 3.75 -9.73
CA ARG A 21 -6.48 4.04 -10.65
C ARG A 21 -5.72 2.77 -11.04
N VAL A 22 -5.42 1.90 -10.07
CA VAL A 22 -4.70 0.64 -10.32
C VAL A 22 -5.49 -0.26 -11.26
N TYR A 23 -6.76 -0.51 -10.93
CA TYR A 23 -7.63 -1.37 -11.75
C TYR A 23 -7.85 -0.77 -13.15
N PHE A 24 -8.04 0.55 -13.25
CA PHE A 24 -8.16 1.22 -14.54
C PHE A 24 -6.90 1.05 -15.41
N ASN A 25 -5.70 1.22 -14.85
CA ASN A 25 -4.45 1.05 -15.58
C ASN A 25 -4.28 -0.38 -16.12
N VAL A 26 -4.60 -1.39 -15.29
CA VAL A 26 -4.52 -2.80 -15.67
C VAL A 26 -5.54 -3.13 -16.76
N LEU A 27 -6.79 -2.67 -16.63
CA LEU A 27 -7.83 -2.86 -17.64
C LEU A 27 -7.48 -2.18 -18.98
N GLU A 28 -6.96 -0.95 -18.95
CA GLU A 28 -6.52 -0.27 -20.17
C GLU A 28 -5.37 -0.99 -20.86
N ARG A 29 -4.43 -1.55 -20.08
CA ARG A 29 -3.31 -2.33 -20.62
C ARG A 29 -3.79 -3.65 -21.25
N GLU A 30 -4.76 -4.30 -20.62
CA GLU A 30 -5.41 -5.51 -21.14
C GLU A 30 -6.07 -5.24 -22.49
N ARG A 31 -6.91 -4.20 -22.58
CA ARG A 31 -7.62 -3.82 -23.82
C ARG A 31 -6.71 -3.47 -24.98
N ARG A 32 -5.48 -3.02 -24.70
CA ARG A 32 -4.45 -2.73 -25.71
C ARG A 32 -3.61 -3.95 -26.09
N GLY A 33 -3.95 -5.14 -25.58
CA GLY A 33 -3.23 -6.39 -25.85
C GLY A 33 -1.93 -6.54 -25.04
N GLY A 34 -1.71 -5.73 -24.00
CA GLY A 34 -0.47 -5.68 -23.23
C GLY A 34 -0.17 -6.93 -22.38
N TYR A 35 -1.13 -7.86 -22.29
CA TYR A 35 -1.01 -9.17 -21.64
C TYR A 35 -1.11 -10.34 -22.66
N LEU A 36 -1.02 -10.06 -23.96
CA LEU A 36 -0.97 -11.08 -25.03
C LEU A 36 -2.15 -12.08 -25.01
N GLY A 37 -3.33 -11.62 -24.59
CA GLY A 37 -4.54 -12.46 -24.48
C GLY A 37 -4.57 -13.38 -23.26
N ALA A 38 -3.60 -13.28 -22.35
CA ALA A 38 -3.63 -14.01 -21.09
C ALA A 38 -4.67 -13.43 -20.12
N THR A 39 -5.20 -14.29 -19.24
CA THR A 39 -6.16 -13.89 -18.21
C THR A 39 -5.53 -12.92 -17.23
N VAL A 40 -6.18 -11.77 -17.03
CA VAL A 40 -5.81 -10.81 -15.98
C VAL A 40 -6.34 -11.29 -14.63
N GLN A 41 -5.49 -11.18 -13.61
CA GLN A 41 -5.70 -11.69 -12.25
C GLN A 41 -5.20 -10.67 -11.23
N VAL A 42 -5.69 -10.75 -9.99
CA VAL A 42 -5.21 -9.88 -8.90
C VAL A 42 -3.71 -10.06 -8.68
N ILE A 43 -3.26 -11.30 -8.56
CA ILE A 43 -1.84 -11.65 -8.56
C ILE A 43 -1.53 -12.32 -9.91
N PRO A 44 -0.51 -11.86 -10.67
CA PRO A 44 0.41 -10.77 -10.31
C PRO A 44 -0.05 -9.38 -10.80
N HIS A 45 -1.04 -9.27 -11.69
CA HIS A 45 -1.25 -8.05 -12.48
C HIS A 45 -1.62 -6.80 -11.66
N ILE A 46 -2.51 -6.92 -10.68
CA ILE A 46 -2.89 -5.79 -9.80
C ILE A 46 -1.76 -5.50 -8.83
N THR A 47 -1.18 -6.53 -8.21
CA THR A 47 -0.07 -6.37 -7.26
C THR A 47 1.14 -5.72 -7.93
N ASP A 48 1.51 -6.14 -9.14
CA ASP A 48 2.63 -5.58 -9.90
C ASP A 48 2.40 -4.12 -10.28
N GLU A 49 1.18 -3.73 -10.64
CA GLU A 49 0.87 -2.33 -10.91
C GLU A 49 0.98 -1.47 -9.63
N ILE A 50 0.54 -1.98 -8.47
CA ILE A 50 0.75 -1.31 -7.17
C ILE A 50 2.25 -1.14 -6.88
N LYS A 51 3.03 -2.23 -7.00
CA LYS A 51 4.48 -2.21 -6.79
C LYS A 51 5.18 -1.21 -7.71
N LYS A 52 4.79 -1.18 -8.99
CA LYS A 52 5.32 -0.26 -9.99
C LYS A 52 5.03 1.20 -9.63
N LEU A 53 3.82 1.50 -9.16
CA LEU A 53 3.46 2.85 -8.73
C LEU A 53 4.26 3.28 -7.49
N ILE A 54 4.46 2.40 -6.51
CA ILE A 54 5.30 2.66 -5.33
C ILE A 54 6.75 2.96 -5.75
N ARG A 55 7.38 2.07 -6.54
CA ARG A 55 8.76 2.25 -7.04
C ARG A 55 8.94 3.50 -7.91
N SER A 56 7.88 3.98 -8.56
CA SER A 56 7.95 5.20 -9.38
C SER A 56 8.11 6.48 -8.55
N ILE A 57 7.81 6.44 -7.26
CA ILE A 57 7.93 7.56 -6.32
C ILE A 57 9.26 7.51 -5.58
N GLU A 58 9.77 6.30 -5.31
CA GLU A 58 11.04 6.05 -4.61
C GLU A 58 12.25 6.69 -5.28
N LYS A 59 12.31 6.72 -6.61
CA LYS A 59 13.50 7.16 -7.37
C LYS A 59 13.97 8.59 -7.08
N ASP A 60 13.11 9.42 -6.49
CA ASP A 60 13.39 10.83 -6.22
C ASP A 60 13.68 11.08 -4.72
N SER A 61 13.88 10.04 -3.89
CA SER A 61 14.04 10.16 -2.43
C SER A 61 14.89 9.06 -1.80
N ASP A 62 15.60 9.37 -0.71
CA ASP A 62 16.36 8.36 0.05
C ASP A 62 15.45 7.39 0.82
N ILE A 63 14.27 7.87 1.24
CA ILE A 63 13.27 7.10 1.99
C ILE A 63 11.89 7.41 1.43
N ALA A 64 11.12 6.36 1.09
CA ALA A 64 9.73 6.46 0.70
C ALA A 64 8.80 5.98 1.84
N ILE A 65 7.95 6.87 2.35
CA ILE A 65 6.90 6.51 3.31
C ILE A 65 5.64 6.14 2.54
N VAL A 66 5.21 4.88 2.66
CA VAL A 66 3.99 4.37 2.02
C VAL A 66 2.95 4.08 3.09
N GLU A 67 1.91 4.91 3.15
CA GLU A 67 0.72 4.65 3.96
C GLU A 67 -0.24 3.76 3.16
N VAL A 68 -0.58 2.60 3.71
CA VAL A 68 -1.66 1.75 3.19
C VAL A 68 -2.93 2.08 3.97
N GLY A 69 -3.89 2.71 3.29
CA GLY A 69 -5.19 3.01 3.88
C GLY A 69 -6.05 1.77 4.10
N GLY A 70 -7.08 1.92 4.93
CA GLY A 70 -7.96 0.83 5.36
C GLY A 70 -7.50 0.14 6.63
N THR A 71 -8.24 -0.87 7.08
CA THR A 71 -7.86 -1.70 8.23
C THR A 71 -7.33 -3.03 7.74
N VAL A 72 -6.26 -3.55 8.36
CA VAL A 72 -5.78 -4.90 8.06
C VAL A 72 -6.91 -5.90 8.38
N GLY A 73 -7.25 -6.74 7.40
CA GLY A 73 -8.38 -7.67 7.46
C GLY A 73 -9.55 -7.27 6.55
N ASP A 74 -9.62 -6.01 6.13
CA ASP A 74 -10.62 -5.55 5.17
C ASP A 74 -10.28 -6.06 3.75
N ILE A 75 -11.30 -6.48 3.00
CA ILE A 75 -11.15 -7.08 1.65
C ILE A 75 -10.46 -6.11 0.69
N GLU A 76 -10.76 -4.82 0.81
CA GLU A 76 -10.23 -3.76 -0.06
C GLU A 76 -8.72 -3.58 0.09
N SER A 77 -8.16 -3.92 1.25
CA SER A 77 -6.74 -3.77 1.55
C SER A 77 -5.88 -4.94 1.05
N LEU A 78 -6.49 -6.10 0.78
CA LEU A 78 -5.77 -7.34 0.46
C LEU A 78 -4.78 -7.19 -0.71
N PRO A 79 -5.12 -6.56 -1.86
CA PRO A 79 -4.15 -6.40 -2.95
C PRO A 79 -2.96 -5.51 -2.58
N PHE A 80 -3.19 -4.48 -1.74
CA PHE A 80 -2.12 -3.59 -1.28
C PHE A 80 -1.20 -4.29 -0.28
N LEU A 81 -1.75 -5.03 0.68
CA LEU A 81 -0.99 -5.82 1.65
C LEU A 81 -0.14 -6.89 0.95
N GLU A 82 -0.70 -7.57 -0.05
CA GLU A 82 0.07 -8.54 -0.84
C GLU A 82 1.17 -7.86 -1.66
N ALA A 83 0.90 -6.70 -2.26
CA ALA A 83 1.91 -5.96 -3.03
C ALA A 83 3.10 -5.51 -2.15
N ILE A 84 2.87 -4.97 -0.95
CA ILE A 84 3.96 -4.58 -0.04
C ILE A 84 4.70 -5.79 0.52
N ARG A 85 4.00 -6.92 0.74
CA ARG A 85 4.64 -8.18 1.15
C ARG A 85 5.58 -8.68 0.06
N GLN A 86 5.16 -8.67 -1.20
CA GLN A 86 6.02 -9.01 -2.34
C GLN A 86 7.20 -8.03 -2.49
N LEU A 87 6.98 -6.72 -2.34
CA LEU A 87 8.08 -5.73 -2.34
C LEU A 87 9.13 -6.03 -1.27
N SER A 88 8.69 -6.44 -0.08
CA SER A 88 9.61 -6.85 1.00
C SER A 88 10.43 -8.08 0.64
N LEU A 89 9.87 -9.02 -0.12
CA LEU A 89 10.62 -10.20 -0.59
C LEU A 89 11.57 -9.88 -1.74
N GLU A 90 11.25 -8.88 -2.55
CA GLU A 90 12.06 -8.42 -3.68
C GLU A 90 13.19 -7.46 -3.26
N SER A 91 13.13 -6.89 -2.06
CA SER A 91 14.10 -5.92 -1.53
C SER A 91 15.02 -6.57 -0.50
N LYS A 92 16.14 -5.92 -0.19
CA LYS A 92 16.97 -6.37 0.93
C LYS A 92 16.24 -6.12 2.24
N LYS A 93 16.55 -6.92 3.26
CA LYS A 93 15.87 -6.84 4.55
C LYS A 93 16.08 -5.47 5.22
N GLU A 94 17.24 -4.88 5.03
CA GLU A 94 17.63 -3.56 5.53
C GLU A 94 16.93 -2.39 4.82
N ASP A 95 16.37 -2.60 3.63
CA ASP A 95 15.76 -1.55 2.80
C ASP A 95 14.24 -1.41 3.05
N ILE A 96 13.65 -2.25 3.90
CA ILE A 96 12.20 -2.29 4.15
C ILE A 96 11.90 -2.31 5.65
N LEU A 97 10.97 -1.44 6.06
CA LEU A 97 10.43 -1.38 7.42
C LEU A 97 8.90 -1.38 7.37
N PHE A 98 8.27 -2.24 8.17
CA PHE A 98 6.82 -2.21 8.39
C PHE A 98 6.50 -1.56 9.73
N VAL A 99 5.55 -0.61 9.71
CA VAL A 99 5.01 0.03 10.91
C VAL A 99 3.51 -0.24 10.94
N HIS A 100 3.03 -0.99 11.93
CA HIS A 100 1.62 -1.29 12.10
C HIS A 100 1.02 -0.45 13.23
N VAL A 101 0.01 0.35 12.91
CA VAL A 101 -0.68 1.20 13.87
C VAL A 101 -1.88 0.45 14.44
N THR A 102 -1.93 0.31 15.76
CA THR A 102 -3.02 -0.37 16.47
C THR A 102 -3.70 0.53 17.49
N TYR A 103 -4.92 0.16 17.88
CA TYR A 103 -5.68 0.88 18.89
C TYR A 103 -5.76 0.09 20.20
N VAL A 104 -5.42 0.74 21.31
CA VAL A 104 -5.49 0.17 22.66
C VAL A 104 -6.63 0.87 23.41
N PRO A 105 -7.85 0.30 23.43
CA PRO A 105 -9.00 0.94 24.06
C PRO A 105 -8.92 0.93 25.59
N TYR A 106 -9.40 2.01 26.19
CA TYR A 106 -9.69 2.07 27.63
C TYR A 106 -11.14 1.65 27.91
N ILE A 107 -11.32 0.62 28.73
CA ILE A 107 -12.64 0.08 29.07
C ILE A 107 -13.07 0.64 30.43
N LYS A 108 -13.95 1.65 30.40
CA LYS A 108 -14.41 2.36 31.61
C LYS A 108 -15.00 1.44 32.68
N SER A 109 -15.76 0.42 32.30
CA SER A 109 -16.39 -0.53 33.23
C SER A 109 -15.39 -1.44 33.96
N ALA A 110 -14.21 -1.67 33.37
CA ALA A 110 -13.15 -2.48 33.93
C ALA A 110 -12.01 -1.63 34.53
N GLY A 111 -11.97 -0.33 34.26
CA GLY A 111 -10.93 0.58 34.76
C GLY A 111 -9.54 0.36 34.16
N GLU A 112 -9.44 -0.29 32.99
CA GLU A 112 -8.16 -0.71 32.43
C GLU A 112 -8.06 -0.55 30.90
N LEU A 113 -6.82 -0.46 30.41
CA LEU A 113 -6.49 -0.55 28.99
C LEU A 113 -6.48 -2.01 28.54
N LYS A 114 -7.02 -2.29 27.35
CA LYS A 114 -7.05 -3.64 26.76
C LYS A 114 -6.13 -3.74 25.56
N THR A 115 -5.10 -4.58 25.66
CA THR A 115 -4.13 -4.83 24.59
C THR A 115 -4.58 -5.89 23.58
N LYS A 116 -5.64 -6.65 23.89
CA LYS A 116 -6.11 -7.78 23.06
C LYS A 116 -6.41 -7.41 21.59
N PRO A 117 -6.93 -6.21 21.24
CA PRO A 117 -7.11 -5.83 19.84
C PRO A 117 -5.80 -5.66 19.05
N THR A 118 -4.66 -5.52 19.72
CA THR A 118 -3.32 -5.40 19.10
C THR A 118 -2.62 -6.75 18.94
N GLN A 119 -2.92 -7.72 19.81
CA GLN A 119 -2.29 -9.04 19.84
C GLN A 119 -2.83 -9.93 18.73
#